data_AF-A0A6J0W6Q3-F1
#
_entry.id   AF-A0A6J0W6Q3-F1
#
_cell.length_a   1.000
_cell.length_b   1.000
_cell.length_c   1.000
_cell.angle_alpha   90.00
_cell.angle_beta   90.00
_cell.angle_gamma   90.00
#
_symmetry.space_group_name_H-M   'P 1'
#
loop_
_entity.id
_entity.type
_entity.pdbx_description
1 polymer ?
#
loop_
_entity_poly.entity_id
_entity_poly.type
_entity_poly.pdbx_seq_one_letter_code
_entity_poly.pdbx_strand_id
1 'polypeptide(L)'
;MLRLFETYLEGCPQLALQLYIFLEHGQANFTQYAAIVVSCCAVSWSTVDYQVALRKSLPDKNLFNGPCPKLVYLFYKLFTLLSWMLSVVLLLFLNVKIAFLLLSFLWLLGIFWAFKEQTDFCVSTSMEILYRIVVGFILIFTFFNIKGQNTKCPMSCYYIVRVLVTLGILIVFWFDPLSIFNADYFIPVSITIVLSLLLGIIFLLVYYGTLHPNTSKETKLDEVDGRKPAQRDCRMKYFLME
;
A
#
# COMPACT_ATOMS: atom_id res chain seq x y z
N MET A 1 -2.97 7.40 13.20
CA MET A 1 -2.44 6.03 12.96
C MET A 1 -3.53 4.97 13.07
N LEU A 2 -4.31 4.94 14.17
CA LEU A 2 -5.41 3.98 14.34
C LEU A 2 -6.39 3.95 13.17
N ARG A 3 -6.81 5.13 12.68
CA ARG A 3 -7.66 5.24 11.48
C ARG A 3 -7.07 4.54 10.24
N LEU A 4 -5.74 4.57 10.07
CA LEU A 4 -5.10 3.83 8.98
C LEU A 4 -5.23 2.33 9.20
N PHE A 5 -4.99 1.85 10.43
CA PHE A 5 -5.12 0.43 10.75
C PHE A 5 -6.53 -0.06 10.51
N GLU A 6 -7.54 0.66 11.01
CA GLU A 6 -8.96 0.41 10.74
C GLU A 6 -9.25 0.35 9.23
N THR A 7 -8.82 1.37 8.48
CA THR A 7 -9.05 1.43 7.03
C THR A 7 -8.43 0.24 6.27
N TYR A 8 -7.28 -0.26 6.71
CA TYR A 8 -6.63 -1.41 6.06
C TYR A 8 -7.14 -2.77 6.57
N LEU A 9 -7.37 -2.92 7.88
CA LEU A 9 -7.83 -4.17 8.49
C LEU A 9 -9.28 -4.47 8.15
N GLU A 10 -10.12 -3.44 8.03
CA GLU A 10 -11.54 -3.57 7.72
C GLU A 10 -11.85 -3.16 6.27
N GLY A 11 -11.40 -1.95 5.88
CA GLY A 11 -11.76 -1.37 4.59
C GLY A 11 -11.21 -2.11 3.38
N CYS A 12 -9.98 -2.64 3.43
CA CYS A 12 -9.43 -3.41 2.31
C CYS A 12 -10.14 -4.76 2.09
N PRO A 13 -10.36 -5.61 3.11
CA PRO A 13 -11.19 -6.81 2.95
C PRO A 13 -12.61 -6.51 2.45
N GLN A 14 -13.23 -5.45 2.97
CA GLN A 14 -14.55 -5.02 2.50
C GLN A 14 -14.52 -4.60 1.03
N LEU A 15 -13.50 -3.85 0.59
CA LEU A 15 -13.31 -3.48 -0.81
C LEU A 15 -13.10 -4.71 -1.71
N ALA A 16 -12.36 -5.73 -1.25
CA ALA A 16 -12.19 -6.99 -1.99
C ALA A 16 -13.54 -7.68 -2.19
N LEU A 17 -14.36 -7.75 -1.14
CA LEU A 17 -15.69 -8.35 -1.20
C LEU A 17 -16.63 -7.57 -2.13
N GLN A 18 -16.62 -6.23 -2.05
CA GLN A 18 -17.41 -5.37 -2.94
C GLN A 18 -17.05 -5.58 -4.41
N LEU A 19 -15.75 -5.68 -4.72
CA LEU A 19 -15.25 -5.98 -6.07
C LEU A 19 -15.62 -7.39 -6.52
N TYR A 20 -15.53 -8.38 -5.64
CA TYR A 20 -15.94 -9.76 -5.94
C TYR A 20 -17.43 -9.82 -6.33
N ILE A 21 -18.31 -9.25 -5.49
CA ILE A 21 -19.76 -9.23 -5.75
C ILE A 21 -20.07 -8.49 -7.06
N PHE A 22 -19.38 -7.36 -7.31
CA PHE A 22 -19.53 -6.58 -8.54
C PHE A 22 -19.18 -7.38 -9.80
N LEU A 23 -18.09 -8.14 -9.77
CA LEU A 23 -17.67 -8.96 -10.90
C LEU A 23 -18.53 -10.22 -11.06
N GLU A 24 -19.01 -10.80 -9.97
CA GLU A 24 -19.85 -12.00 -9.98
C GLU A 24 -21.25 -11.74 -10.59
N HIS A 25 -21.86 -10.60 -10.25
CA HIS A 25 -23.25 -10.33 -10.64
C HIS A 25 -23.42 -9.73 -12.03
N GLY A 26 -22.36 -9.14 -12.63
CA GLY A 26 -22.33 -8.62 -14.01
C GLY A 26 -23.29 -7.45 -14.35
N GLN A 27 -24.35 -7.24 -13.55
CA GLN A 27 -25.32 -6.16 -13.64
C GLN A 27 -25.06 -5.15 -12.53
N ALA A 28 -24.17 -4.20 -12.82
CA ALA A 28 -23.82 -3.19 -11.85
C ALA A 28 -24.77 -1.99 -11.91
N ASN A 29 -25.42 -1.71 -10.78
CA ASN A 29 -26.03 -0.40 -10.56
C ASN A 29 -24.92 0.65 -10.47
N PHE A 30 -25.12 1.83 -11.07
CA PHE A 30 -24.18 2.96 -11.00
C PHE A 30 -23.72 3.25 -9.56
N THR A 31 -24.63 3.08 -8.59
CA THR A 31 -24.37 3.22 -7.15
C THR A 31 -23.31 2.26 -6.63
N GLN A 32 -23.27 1.00 -7.09
CA GLN A 32 -22.28 0.02 -6.65
C GLN A 32 -20.89 0.35 -7.18
N TYR A 33 -20.80 0.75 -8.45
CA TYR A 33 -19.55 1.22 -9.03
C TYR A 33 -19.03 2.47 -8.28
N ALA A 34 -19.90 3.45 -8.04
CA ALA A 34 -19.55 4.65 -7.27
C ALA A 34 -19.05 4.30 -5.86
N ALA A 35 -19.71 3.35 -5.17
CA ALA A 35 -19.29 2.91 -3.84
C ALA A 35 -17.89 2.29 -3.83
N ILE A 36 -17.56 1.46 -4.82
CA ILE A 36 -16.22 0.85 -4.97
C ILE A 36 -15.16 1.93 -5.22
N VAL A 37 -15.43 2.88 -6.11
CA VAL A 37 -14.52 4.00 -6.40
C VAL A 37 -14.28 4.84 -5.15
N VAL A 38 -15.35 5.21 -4.43
CA VAL A 38 -15.25 5.98 -3.19
C VAL A 38 -14.44 5.22 -2.13
N SER A 39 -14.69 3.91 -1.96
CA SER A 39 -13.96 3.06 -1.03
C SER A 39 -12.46 3.00 -1.35
N CYS A 40 -12.10 2.78 -2.61
CA CYS A 40 -10.72 2.76 -3.07
C CYS A 40 -10.02 4.12 -2.85
N CYS A 41 -10.72 5.22 -3.14
CA CYS A 41 -10.25 6.58 -2.86
C CYS A 41 -10.04 6.81 -1.36
N ALA A 42 -10.97 6.39 -0.51
CA ALA A 42 -10.88 6.56 0.94
C ALA A 42 -9.67 5.81 1.54
N VAL A 43 -9.44 4.56 1.12
CA VAL A 43 -8.27 3.77 1.54
C VAL A 43 -6.97 4.47 1.13
N SER A 44 -6.90 4.93 -0.12
CA SER A 44 -5.71 5.61 -0.64
C SER A 44 -5.46 6.94 0.08
N TRP A 45 -6.52 7.70 0.36
CA TRP A 45 -6.44 8.96 1.07
C TRP A 45 -5.99 8.77 2.52
N SER A 46 -6.47 7.73 3.21
CA SER A 46 -6.02 7.41 4.57
C SER A 46 -4.49 7.21 4.66
N THR A 47 -3.89 6.69 3.59
CA THR A 47 -2.44 6.51 3.49
C THR A 47 -1.70 7.84 3.32
N VAL A 48 -2.26 8.75 2.51
CA VAL A 48 -1.74 10.11 2.35
C VAL A 48 -1.78 10.85 3.68
N ASP A 49 -2.92 10.82 4.36
CA ASP A 49 -3.12 11.46 5.67
C ASP A 49 -2.14 10.91 6.69
N TYR A 50 -1.94 9.59 6.73
CA TYR A 50 -0.93 8.99 7.59
C TYR A 50 0.48 9.49 7.27
N GLN A 51 0.88 9.56 5.99
CA GLN A 51 2.21 10.06 5.63
C GLN A 51 2.39 11.53 5.99
N VAL A 52 1.34 12.34 5.86
CA VAL A 52 1.36 13.75 6.29
C VAL A 52 1.54 13.84 7.81
N ALA A 53 0.74 13.09 8.58
CA ALA A 53 0.84 13.06 10.05
C ALA A 53 2.20 12.53 10.52
N LEU A 54 2.70 11.45 9.91
CA LEU A 54 4.02 10.89 10.22
C LEU A 54 5.14 11.91 9.97
N ARG A 55 5.08 12.67 8.88
CA ARG A 55 6.08 13.72 8.62
C ARG A 55 5.99 14.88 9.61
N LYS A 56 4.78 15.32 9.97
CA LYS A 56 4.57 16.34 11.00
C LYS A 56 5.15 15.92 12.36
N SER A 57 5.02 14.63 12.70
CA SER A 57 5.51 14.08 13.96
C SER A 57 7.05 13.97 14.04
N LEU A 58 7.77 14.06 12.91
CA LEU A 58 9.21 13.88 12.84
C LEU A 58 9.90 15.24 12.64
N PRO A 59 10.60 15.79 13.67
CA PRO A 59 11.19 17.13 13.60
C PRO A 59 12.23 17.30 12.47
N ASP A 60 12.89 16.21 12.07
CA ASP A 60 13.95 16.22 11.05
C ASP A 60 13.43 15.97 9.62
N LYS A 61 12.11 15.88 9.39
CA LYS A 61 11.55 15.61 8.06
C LYS A 61 10.84 16.81 7.44
N ASN A 62 11.22 17.10 6.19
CA ASN A 62 10.51 18.08 5.37
C ASN A 62 9.04 17.68 5.18
N LEU A 63 8.16 18.64 5.44
CA LEU A 63 6.74 18.59 5.12
C LEU A 63 6.52 18.54 3.59
N PHE A 64 5.32 18.13 3.18
CA PHE A 64 4.93 18.16 1.78
C PHE A 64 4.85 19.62 1.29
N ASN A 65 5.61 19.95 0.23
CA ASN A 65 5.66 21.30 -0.33
C ASN A 65 4.47 21.54 -1.30
N GLY A 66 3.28 21.77 -0.74
CA GLY A 66 2.05 22.06 -1.49
C GLY A 66 1.17 20.83 -1.82
N PRO A 67 0.07 21.03 -2.57
CA PRO A 67 -0.92 19.99 -2.87
C PRO A 67 -0.44 18.97 -3.92
N CYS A 68 0.42 19.38 -4.85
CA CYS A 68 0.85 18.52 -5.97
C CYS A 68 1.54 17.21 -5.52
N PRO A 69 2.56 17.24 -4.62
CA PRO A 69 3.16 16.00 -4.11
C PRO A 69 2.17 15.06 -3.39
N LYS A 70 1.13 15.62 -2.74
CA LYS A 70 0.09 14.83 -2.07
C LYS A 70 -0.80 14.12 -3.09
N LEU A 71 -1.19 14.82 -4.16
CA LEU A 71 -2.01 14.26 -5.24
C LEU A 71 -1.27 13.17 -6.02
N VAL A 72 0.01 13.39 -6.36
CA VAL A 72 0.82 12.35 -7.02
C VAL A 72 0.97 11.12 -6.12
N TYR A 73 1.20 11.32 -4.81
CA TYR A 73 1.24 10.22 -3.86
C TYR A 73 -0.09 9.48 -3.73
N LEU A 74 -1.21 10.21 -3.73
CA LEU A 74 -2.55 9.66 -3.74
C LEU A 74 -2.79 8.77 -4.96
N PHE A 75 -2.51 9.27 -6.17
CA PHE A 75 -2.69 8.51 -7.41
C PHE A 75 -1.80 7.26 -7.45
N TYR A 76 -0.54 7.38 -7.01
CA TYR A 76 0.32 6.21 -6.82
C TYR A 76 -0.35 5.15 -5.93
N LYS A 77 -0.84 5.53 -4.74
CA LYS A 77 -1.48 4.60 -3.80
C LYS A 77 -2.79 4.03 -4.35
N LEU A 78 -3.59 4.86 -5.02
CA LEU A 78 -4.85 4.48 -5.64
C LEU A 78 -4.65 3.43 -6.73
N PHE A 79 -3.78 3.71 -7.69
CA PHE A 79 -3.59 2.82 -8.84
C PHE A 79 -2.90 1.51 -8.44
N THR A 80 -1.93 1.55 -7.53
CA THR A 80 -1.29 0.31 -7.02
C THR A 80 -2.24 -0.53 -6.17
N LEU A 81 -3.11 0.09 -5.38
CA LEU A 81 -4.16 -0.61 -4.64
C LEU A 81 -5.18 -1.22 -5.59
N LEU A 82 -5.73 -0.43 -6.53
CA LEU A 82 -6.75 -0.89 -7.47
C LEU A 82 -6.30 -2.11 -8.27
N SER A 83 -5.09 -2.05 -8.84
CA SER A 83 -4.49 -3.17 -9.57
C SER A 83 -4.39 -4.43 -8.71
N TRP A 84 -3.92 -4.28 -7.47
CA TRP A 84 -3.77 -5.39 -6.54
C TRP A 84 -5.11 -5.99 -6.11
N MET A 85 -6.09 -5.14 -5.77
CA MET A 85 -7.42 -5.61 -5.34
C MET A 85 -8.12 -6.39 -6.44
N LEU A 86 -8.08 -5.90 -7.68
CA LEU A 86 -8.61 -6.63 -8.83
C LEU A 86 -7.88 -7.96 -9.05
N SER A 87 -6.55 -7.99 -8.90
CA SER A 87 -5.76 -9.24 -9.01
C SER A 87 -6.14 -10.26 -7.93
N VAL A 88 -6.33 -9.82 -6.69
CA VAL A 88 -6.77 -10.69 -5.58
C VAL A 88 -8.17 -11.24 -5.84
N VAL A 89 -9.07 -10.42 -6.36
CA VAL A 89 -10.43 -10.85 -6.69
C VAL A 89 -10.44 -11.85 -7.84
N LEU A 90 -9.61 -11.67 -8.87
CA LEU A 90 -9.40 -12.72 -9.87
C LEU A 90 -8.94 -14.01 -9.19
N LEU A 91 -7.92 -13.97 -8.35
CA LEU A 91 -7.44 -15.17 -7.66
C LEU A 91 -8.53 -15.85 -6.79
N LEU A 92 -9.43 -15.08 -6.18
CA LEU A 92 -10.58 -15.61 -5.44
C LEU A 92 -11.56 -16.37 -6.35
N PHE A 93 -11.84 -15.86 -7.56
CA PHE A 93 -12.64 -16.56 -8.56
C PHE A 93 -12.00 -17.87 -9.03
N LEU A 94 -10.67 -17.90 -9.15
CA LEU A 94 -9.96 -19.13 -9.53
C LEU A 94 -10.06 -20.19 -8.45
N ASN A 95 -9.61 -19.84 -7.24
CA ASN A 95 -9.68 -20.75 -6.11
C ASN A 95 -9.47 -20.00 -4.80
N VAL A 96 -10.53 -19.97 -3.99
CA VAL A 96 -10.52 -19.35 -2.66
C VAL A 96 -9.38 -19.89 -1.78
N LYS A 97 -9.08 -21.20 -1.81
CA LYS A 97 -8.00 -21.79 -1.00
C LYS A 97 -6.62 -21.28 -1.44
N ILE A 98 -6.39 -21.17 -2.75
CA ILE A 98 -5.12 -20.64 -3.29
C ILE A 98 -4.98 -19.16 -2.94
N ALA A 99 -6.06 -18.38 -3.06
CA ALA A 99 -6.07 -16.98 -2.65
C ALA A 99 -5.71 -16.80 -1.17
N PHE A 100 -6.36 -17.55 -0.28
CA PHE A 100 -6.05 -17.52 1.15
C PHE A 100 -4.62 -17.96 1.45
N LEU A 101 -4.11 -18.98 0.77
CA LEU A 101 -2.73 -19.45 0.94
C LEU A 101 -1.74 -18.35 0.52
N LEU A 102 -1.93 -17.73 -0.65
CA LEU A 102 -1.06 -16.65 -1.13
C LEU A 102 -1.10 -15.44 -0.19
N LEU A 103 -2.29 -14.97 0.21
CA LEU A 103 -2.42 -13.83 1.10
C LEU A 103 -1.81 -14.10 2.48
N SER A 104 -2.00 -15.31 3.02
CA SER A 104 -1.37 -15.74 4.29
C SER A 104 0.15 -15.80 4.17
N PHE A 105 0.68 -16.30 3.04
CA PHE A 105 2.11 -16.32 2.78
C PHE A 105 2.70 -14.90 2.70
N LEU A 106 2.05 -14.00 1.97
CA LEU A 106 2.44 -12.58 1.89
C LEU A 106 2.37 -11.90 3.25
N TRP A 107 1.38 -12.25 4.07
CA TRP A 107 1.25 -11.75 5.43
C TRP A 107 2.43 -12.16 6.30
N LEU A 108 2.77 -13.45 6.31
CA LEU A 108 3.92 -13.97 7.06
C LEU A 108 5.24 -13.33 6.60
N LEU A 109 5.39 -13.14 5.29
CA LEU A 109 6.55 -12.43 4.73
C LEU A 109 6.61 -10.98 5.19
N GLY A 110 5.45 -10.29 5.23
CA GLY A 110 5.32 -8.94 5.76
C GLY A 110 5.65 -8.84 7.25
N ILE A 111 5.22 -9.82 8.05
CA ILE A 111 5.58 -9.93 9.47
C ILE A 111 7.09 -10.10 9.62
N PHE A 112 7.66 -11.08 8.92
CA PHE A 112 9.11 -11.34 8.93
C PHE A 112 9.90 -10.08 8.55
N TRP A 113 9.42 -9.37 7.52
CA TRP A 113 9.99 -8.08 7.11
C TRP A 113 9.94 -7.04 8.24
N ALA A 114 8.79 -6.89 8.90
CA ALA A 114 8.61 -5.95 10.01
C ALA A 114 9.51 -6.27 11.21
N PHE A 115 9.77 -7.56 11.48
CA PHE A 115 10.74 -7.99 12.49
C PHE A 115 12.18 -7.68 12.08
N LYS A 116 12.55 -7.93 10.81
CA LYS A 116 13.88 -7.65 10.27
C LYS A 116 14.21 -6.15 10.32
N GLU A 117 13.22 -5.29 10.10
CA GLU A 117 13.41 -3.83 10.15
C GLU A 117 13.67 -3.28 11.56
N GLN A 118 13.46 -4.09 12.61
CA GLN A 118 13.66 -3.74 14.02
C GLN A 118 12.98 -2.42 14.38
N THR A 119 11.65 -2.43 14.26
CA THR A 119 10.80 -1.29 14.60
C THR A 119 10.80 -1.03 16.11
N ASP A 120 10.77 0.24 16.47
CA ASP A 120 10.73 0.73 17.86
C ASP A 120 9.66 1.82 17.93
N PHE A 121 8.40 1.38 17.78
CA PHE A 121 7.26 2.28 17.69
C PHE A 121 6.52 2.41 19.03
N CYS A 122 6.36 1.31 19.76
CA CYS A 122 5.65 1.19 21.02
C CYS A 122 6.61 1.05 22.21
N VAL A 123 6.24 1.59 23.39
CA VAL A 123 7.02 1.46 24.63
C VAL A 123 7.05 0.02 25.16
N SER A 124 5.94 -0.71 25.00
CA SER A 124 5.80 -2.10 25.49
C SER A 124 6.14 -3.09 24.38
N THR A 125 6.93 -4.12 24.73
CA THR A 125 7.32 -5.20 23.80
C THR A 125 6.09 -5.93 23.23
N SER A 126 5.05 -6.17 24.04
CA SER A 126 3.82 -6.82 23.56
C SER A 126 3.09 -5.98 22.53
N MET A 127 3.03 -4.66 22.74
CA MET A 127 2.40 -3.72 21.81
C MET A 127 3.22 -3.55 20.52
N GLU A 128 4.54 -3.68 20.60
CA GLU A 128 5.42 -3.66 19.44
C GLU A 128 5.22 -4.92 18.57
N ILE A 129 5.03 -6.10 19.19
CA ILE A 129 4.70 -7.34 18.47
C ILE A 129 3.36 -7.19 17.74
N LEU A 130 2.33 -6.70 18.42
CA LEU A 130 1.02 -6.46 17.80
C LEU A 130 1.13 -5.47 16.63
N TYR A 131 1.88 -4.38 16.82
CA TYR A 131 2.15 -3.40 15.76
C TYR A 131 2.78 -4.07 14.52
N ARG A 132 3.80 -4.92 14.70
CA ARG A 132 4.45 -5.64 13.60
C ARG A 132 3.51 -6.60 12.88
N ILE A 133 2.61 -7.26 13.61
CA ILE A 133 1.58 -8.14 13.02
C ILE A 133 0.62 -7.34 12.13
N VAL A 134 0.12 -6.21 12.63
CA VAL A 134 -0.78 -5.30 11.89
C VAL A 134 -0.07 -4.71 10.68
N VAL A 135 1.17 -4.29 10.82
CA VAL A 135 1.98 -3.78 9.71
C VAL A 135 2.20 -4.85 8.64
N GLY A 136 2.49 -6.08 9.05
CA GLY A 136 2.57 -7.22 8.14
C GLY A 136 1.27 -7.37 7.34
N PHE A 137 0.11 -7.18 7.96
CA PHE A 137 -1.18 -7.22 7.27
C PHE A 137 -1.34 -6.08 6.27
N ILE A 138 -0.97 -4.86 6.64
CA ILE A 138 -1.01 -3.71 5.72
C ILE A 138 -0.12 -3.95 4.50
N LEU A 139 1.04 -4.59 4.69
CA LEU A 139 1.97 -4.96 3.60
C LEU A 139 1.38 -5.97 2.61
N ILE A 140 0.30 -6.68 2.94
CA ILE A 140 -0.44 -7.48 1.96
C ILE A 140 -1.02 -6.57 0.88
N PHE A 141 -1.45 -5.35 1.23
CA PHE A 141 -2.15 -4.43 0.33
C PHE A 141 -1.24 -3.36 -0.24
N THR A 142 -0.50 -2.64 0.61
CA THR A 142 0.30 -1.49 0.20
C THR A 142 1.68 -1.48 0.85
N PHE A 143 2.67 -0.91 0.14
CA PHE A 143 3.96 -0.66 0.75
C PHE A 143 3.79 0.37 1.87
N PHE A 144 4.08 -0.06 3.10
CA PHE A 144 4.01 0.77 4.29
C PHE A 144 5.42 1.01 4.83
N ASN A 145 5.87 2.27 4.80
CA ASN A 145 7.19 2.63 5.30
C ASN A 145 7.21 2.66 6.83
N ILE A 146 7.65 1.56 7.42
CA ILE A 146 7.65 1.34 8.88
C ILE A 146 8.78 2.10 9.59
N LYS A 147 9.94 2.23 8.93
CA LYS A 147 11.15 2.78 9.55
C LYS A 147 11.32 4.28 9.34
N GLY A 148 10.72 4.83 8.29
CA GLY A 148 10.77 6.26 8.00
C GLY A 148 12.07 6.73 7.34
N GLN A 149 13.10 5.89 7.20
CA GLN A 149 14.41 6.26 6.62
C GLN A 149 14.91 5.18 5.64
N ASN A 150 15.75 5.55 4.66
CA ASN A 150 16.38 4.66 3.66
C ASN A 150 15.46 3.64 2.98
N THR A 151 14.42 4.13 2.29
CA THR A 151 13.39 3.26 1.71
C THR A 151 13.61 2.80 0.28
N LYS A 152 14.65 3.26 -0.43
CA LYS A 152 14.80 2.99 -1.88
C LYS A 152 14.86 1.49 -2.20
N CYS A 153 15.78 0.75 -1.57
CA CYS A 153 15.94 -0.70 -1.74
C CYS A 153 14.73 -1.53 -1.26
N PRO A 154 14.23 -1.38 -0.02
CA PRO A 154 13.11 -2.20 0.47
C PRO A 154 11.83 -1.97 -0.32
N MET A 155 11.62 -0.74 -0.77
CA MET A 155 10.49 -0.38 -1.62
C MET A 155 10.60 -0.95 -3.03
N SER A 156 11.79 -0.89 -3.63
CA SER A 156 12.03 -1.51 -4.94
C SER A 156 11.78 -3.02 -4.88
N CYS A 157 12.30 -3.71 -3.86
CA CYS A 157 12.05 -5.13 -3.64
C CYS A 157 10.54 -5.43 -3.52
N TYR A 158 9.83 -4.65 -2.71
CA TYR A 158 8.38 -4.79 -2.55
C TYR A 158 7.62 -4.65 -3.88
N TYR A 159 7.91 -3.61 -4.67
CA TYR A 159 7.20 -3.36 -5.92
C TYR A 159 7.58 -4.35 -7.02
N ILE A 160 8.81 -4.85 -7.05
CA ILE A 160 9.22 -5.95 -7.94
C ILE A 160 8.41 -7.20 -7.61
N VAL A 161 8.36 -7.62 -6.34
CA VAL A 161 7.56 -8.77 -5.92
C VAL A 161 6.08 -8.55 -6.26
N ARG A 162 5.55 -7.36 -6.00
CA ARG A 162 4.16 -7.01 -6.33
C ARG A 162 3.87 -7.18 -7.83
N VAL A 163 4.73 -6.64 -8.70
CA VAL A 163 4.58 -6.76 -10.15
C VAL A 163 4.65 -8.23 -10.58
N LEU A 164 5.62 -8.99 -10.07
CA LEU A 164 5.77 -10.42 -10.40
C LEU A 164 4.55 -11.24 -9.99
N VAL A 165 4.01 -11.01 -8.79
CA VAL A 165 2.81 -11.73 -8.31
C VAL A 165 1.58 -11.35 -9.14
N THR A 166 1.37 -10.05 -9.42
CA THR A 166 0.24 -9.61 -10.26
C THR A 166 0.33 -10.17 -11.68
N LEU A 167 1.52 -10.14 -12.29
CA LEU A 167 1.73 -10.75 -13.61
C LEU A 167 1.53 -12.27 -13.57
N GLY A 168 2.01 -12.95 -12.53
CA GLY A 168 1.79 -14.38 -12.33
C GLY A 168 0.31 -14.75 -12.25
N ILE A 169 -0.49 -13.99 -11.50
CA ILE A 169 -1.95 -14.17 -11.43
C ILE A 169 -2.59 -13.99 -12.81
N LEU A 170 -2.24 -12.91 -13.52
CA LEU A 170 -2.76 -12.66 -14.87
C LEU A 170 -2.37 -13.78 -15.84
N ILE A 171 -1.12 -14.23 -15.82
CA ILE A 171 -0.62 -15.32 -16.68
C ILE A 171 -1.45 -16.59 -16.45
N VAL A 172 -1.63 -17.02 -15.19
CA VAL A 172 -2.45 -18.20 -14.85
C VAL A 172 -3.86 -18.05 -15.42
N PHE A 173 -4.47 -16.88 -15.28
CA PHE A 173 -5.80 -16.58 -15.80
C PHE A 173 -5.92 -16.57 -17.33
N TRP A 174 -4.86 -16.18 -18.04
CA TRP A 174 -4.82 -16.20 -19.50
C TRP A 174 -4.59 -17.61 -20.06
N PHE A 175 -3.89 -18.49 -19.32
CA PHE A 175 -3.69 -19.89 -19.71
C PHE A 175 -4.85 -20.80 -19.33
N ASP A 176 -5.57 -20.50 -18.25
CA ASP A 176 -6.74 -21.23 -17.77
C ASP A 176 -7.91 -20.26 -17.56
N PRO A 177 -8.54 -19.76 -18.64
CA PRO A 177 -9.65 -18.83 -18.53
C PRO A 177 -10.86 -19.55 -17.88
N LEU A 178 -11.26 -19.06 -16.71
CA LEU A 178 -12.44 -19.57 -16.00
C LEU A 178 -13.68 -19.44 -16.88
N SER A 179 -14.46 -20.51 -16.99
CA SER A 179 -15.73 -20.55 -17.72
C SER A 179 -16.79 -19.56 -17.19
N ILE A 180 -16.59 -19.04 -15.97
CA ILE A 180 -17.46 -18.05 -15.32
C ILE A 180 -17.26 -16.66 -15.94
N PHE A 181 -16.06 -16.35 -16.45
CA PHE A 181 -15.81 -15.09 -17.11
C PHE A 181 -16.12 -15.20 -18.61
N ASN A 182 -17.20 -14.53 -19.04
CA ASN A 182 -17.34 -14.22 -20.46
C ASN A 182 -16.13 -13.39 -20.91
N ALA A 183 -15.58 -13.69 -22.10
CA ALA A 183 -14.43 -12.98 -22.66
C ALA A 183 -14.60 -11.45 -22.63
N ASP A 184 -15.85 -10.99 -22.76
CA ASP A 184 -16.26 -9.58 -22.73
C ASP A 184 -15.97 -8.87 -21.39
N TYR A 185 -15.94 -9.58 -20.26
CA TYR A 185 -15.60 -9.00 -18.95
C TYR A 185 -14.13 -9.25 -18.56
N PHE A 186 -13.56 -10.37 -18.98
CA PHE A 186 -12.18 -10.73 -18.64
C PHE A 186 -11.15 -9.76 -19.25
N ILE A 187 -11.34 -9.42 -20.52
CA ILE A 187 -10.44 -8.50 -21.26
C ILE A 187 -10.40 -7.11 -20.60
N PRO A 188 -11.52 -6.40 -20.37
CA PRO A 188 -11.48 -5.07 -19.76
C PRO A 188 -10.94 -5.11 -18.33
N VAL A 189 -11.21 -6.15 -17.53
CA VAL A 189 -10.63 -6.30 -16.18
C VAL A 189 -9.11 -6.47 -16.27
N SER A 190 -8.62 -7.34 -17.16
CA SER A 190 -7.18 -7.53 -17.38
C SER A 190 -6.48 -6.25 -17.83
N ILE A 191 -7.06 -5.52 -18.78
CA ILE A 191 -6.56 -4.21 -19.24
C ILE A 191 -6.53 -3.23 -18.07
N THR A 192 -7.58 -3.19 -17.25
CA THR A 192 -7.65 -2.30 -16.08
C THR A 192 -6.57 -2.62 -15.06
N ILE A 193 -6.30 -3.91 -14.78
CA ILE A 193 -5.23 -4.34 -13.87
C ILE A 193 -3.86 -3.88 -14.37
N VAL A 194 -3.57 -4.11 -15.66
CA VAL A 194 -2.27 -3.75 -16.25
C VAL A 194 -2.10 -2.23 -16.31
N LEU A 195 -3.12 -1.50 -16.78
CA LEU A 195 -3.07 -0.04 -16.90
C LEU A 195 -2.93 0.63 -15.53
N SER A 196 -3.69 0.18 -14.53
CA SER A 196 -3.57 0.69 -13.16
C SER A 196 -2.21 0.33 -12.54
N LEU A 197 -1.65 -0.86 -12.80
CA LEU A 197 -0.30 -1.20 -12.34
C LEU A 197 0.74 -0.25 -12.94
N LEU A 198 0.72 -0.08 -14.26
CA LEU A 198 1.64 0.79 -14.99
C LEU A 198 1.55 2.23 -14.51
N LEU A 199 0.34 2.79 -14.44
CA LEU A 199 0.11 4.14 -13.91
C LEU A 199 0.61 4.25 -12.47
N GLY A 200 0.31 3.26 -11.63
CA GLY A 200 0.78 3.22 -10.25
C GLY A 200 2.31 3.28 -10.13
N ILE A 201 3.04 2.54 -10.97
CA ILE A 201 4.51 2.57 -11.04
C ILE A 201 5.03 3.88 -11.64
N ILE A 202 4.36 4.47 -12.63
CA ILE A 202 4.75 5.79 -13.17
C ILE A 202 4.63 6.86 -12.08
N PHE A 203 3.47 6.95 -11.41
CA PHE A 203 3.27 7.88 -10.30
C PHE A 203 4.25 7.62 -9.15
N LEU A 204 4.62 6.35 -8.92
CA LEU A 204 5.64 5.98 -7.96
C LEU A 204 7.00 6.60 -8.30
N LEU A 205 7.46 6.40 -9.54
CA LEU A 205 8.75 6.90 -10.02
C LEU A 205 8.76 8.42 -10.05
N VAL A 206 7.68 9.07 -10.50
CA VAL A 206 7.54 10.53 -10.46
C VAL A 206 7.59 11.03 -9.01
N TYR A 207 6.82 10.42 -8.10
CA TYR A 207 6.81 10.85 -6.71
C TYR A 207 8.18 10.72 -6.06
N TYR A 208 8.87 9.57 -6.17
CA TYR A 208 10.18 9.37 -5.53
C TYR A 208 11.35 10.03 -6.27
N GLY A 209 11.22 10.22 -7.59
CA GLY A 209 12.26 10.83 -8.43
C GLY A 209 12.29 12.35 -8.36
N THR A 210 11.14 13.04 -8.33
CA THR A 210 11.09 14.51 -8.44
C THR A 210 10.38 15.19 -7.27
N LEU A 211 9.35 14.58 -6.69
CA LEU A 211 8.47 15.24 -5.71
C LEU A 211 8.70 14.82 -4.26
N HIS A 212 9.56 13.83 -4.02
CA HIS A 212 9.78 13.31 -2.68
C HIS A 212 10.61 14.31 -1.87
N PRO A 213 10.13 14.78 -0.70
CA PRO A 213 10.75 15.88 0.04
C PRO A 213 12.19 15.65 0.53
N ASN A 214 12.70 14.41 0.45
CA ASN A 214 14.11 14.12 0.78
C ASN A 214 15.04 14.20 -0.44
N THR A 215 14.51 14.17 -1.67
CA THR A 215 15.34 14.22 -2.89
C THR A 215 15.98 15.60 -3.08
N SER A 216 15.38 16.67 -2.54
CA SER A 216 15.91 18.03 -2.68
C SER A 216 17.14 18.35 -1.82
N LYS A 217 17.64 17.41 -1.00
CA LYS A 217 18.81 17.62 -0.13
C LYS A 217 19.87 16.53 -0.18
N GLU A 218 19.72 15.41 -0.91
CA GLU A 218 20.90 14.57 -1.23
C GLU A 218 21.93 15.35 -2.08
N THR A 219 21.54 16.46 -2.73
CA THR A 219 22.44 17.41 -3.42
C THR A 219 22.98 18.53 -2.51
N LYS A 220 22.58 18.58 -1.23
CA LYS A 220 23.17 19.47 -0.22
C LYS A 220 23.68 18.62 0.95
N LEU A 221 24.78 17.91 0.70
CA LEU A 221 25.69 17.57 1.79
C LEU A 221 26.30 18.89 2.25
N ASP A 222 25.62 19.53 3.21
CA ASP A 222 26.21 20.61 3.99
C ASP A 222 27.30 19.97 4.87
N GLU A 223 28.54 20.44 4.67
CA GLU A 223 29.52 20.51 5.74
C GLU A 223 28.88 21.20 6.94
N VAL A 224 29.24 20.70 8.14
CA VAL A 224 29.00 21.34 9.44
C VAL A 224 27.55 21.28 9.94
N ASP A 225 27.24 20.30 10.80
CA ASP A 225 26.93 20.62 12.20
C ASP A 225 26.78 19.38 13.11
N GLY A 226 27.12 19.61 14.38
CA GLY A 226 27.47 18.63 15.40
C GLY A 226 26.43 17.55 15.72
N ARG A 227 26.94 16.34 15.97
CA ARG A 227 26.24 15.25 16.68
C ARG A 227 25.67 15.78 18.01
N LYS A 228 24.34 15.77 18.14
CA LYS A 228 23.68 15.55 19.43
C LYS A 228 23.22 14.09 19.50
N PRO A 229 23.41 13.38 20.62
CA PRO A 229 22.96 12.00 20.74
C PRO A 229 21.43 11.97 20.69
N ALA A 230 20.88 11.26 19.70
CA ALA A 230 19.44 11.04 19.59
C ALA A 230 18.96 10.23 20.80
N GLN A 231 18.25 10.89 21.71
CA GLN A 231 17.53 10.25 22.79
C GLN A 231 16.49 9.30 22.16
N ARG A 232 16.57 8.00 22.51
CA ARG A 232 15.64 6.95 22.04
C ARG A 232 14.26 7.19 22.64
N ASP A 233 13.49 8.09 22.07
CA ASP A 233 12.09 8.31 22.45
C ASP A 233 11.12 7.53 21.54
N CYS A 234 10.15 6.88 22.17
CA CYS A 234 9.09 6.11 21.54
C CYS A 234 8.30 6.94 20.51
N ARG A 235 8.27 6.52 19.25
CA ARG A 235 7.65 7.29 18.15
C ARG A 235 6.15 7.53 18.35
N MET A 236 5.44 6.61 18.99
CA MET A 236 4.01 6.77 19.27
C MET A 236 3.70 8.04 20.09
N LYS A 237 4.63 8.53 20.93
CA LYS A 237 4.42 9.75 21.72
C LYS A 237 4.15 10.98 20.85
N TYR A 238 4.80 11.08 19.69
CA TYR A 238 4.60 12.21 18.77
C TYR A 238 3.24 12.18 18.07
N PHE A 239 2.51 11.07 18.13
CA PHE A 239 1.13 10.96 17.62
C PHE A 239 0.07 11.24 18.70
N LEU A 240 0.47 11.31 19.97
CA LEU A 240 -0.43 11.49 21.12
C LEU A 240 -0.32 12.88 21.77
N MET A 241 0.61 13.73 21.29
CA MET A 241 0.84 15.09 21.80
C MET A 241 0.08 16.20 21.02
N GLU A 242 -0.90 15.84 20.18
CA GLU A 242 -1.90 16.78 19.63
C GLU A 242 -3.21 16.69 20.41
#